data_AF-A0A090FEC1-F1
#
_entry.id   AF-A0A090FEC1-F1
#
_cell.length_a   1.000
_cell.length_b   1.000
_cell.length_c   1.000
_cell.angle_alpha   90.00
_cell.angle_beta   90.00
_cell.angle_gamma   90.00
#
_symmetry.space_group_name_H-M   'P 1'
#
loop_
_entity.id
_entity.type
_entity.pdbx_description
1 polymer ?
#
loop_
_entity_poly.entity_id
_entity_poly.type
_entity_poly.pdbx_seq_one_letter_code
_entity_poly.pdbx_strand_id
1 'polypeptide(L)'
;MPRNTKRQKQPEEEHTHLAIRVERCEASVEAAINYNVYTPQTAWNSDDDDPLYRFTSRLTVAGTSTYPEERAGDTYEVTIYGDNLGSDDIRATLKDVQARDEHGSPKYRQYRGRQIPIYDPPPGIGLIDKIRGEPRWTAWLRVSPRVTSDALALLRNGRSLFLAIHERKRGRTRWVQSVSLQTTDPAEE
;
A
#
# COMPACT_ATOMS: atom_id res chain seq x y z
N MET A 1 44.45 16.48 10.96
CA MET A 1 43.12 17.13 11.07
C MET A 1 42.06 16.11 10.72
N PRO A 2 41.22 15.66 11.67
CA PRO A 2 40.20 14.66 11.38
C PRO A 2 39.02 15.29 10.65
N ARG A 3 38.68 14.74 9.48
CA ARG A 3 37.50 15.11 8.68
C ARG A 3 36.25 14.73 9.48
N ASN A 4 35.53 15.73 9.95
CA ASN A 4 34.28 15.58 10.66
C ASN A 4 33.20 15.14 9.63
N THR A 5 32.93 13.84 9.55
CA THR A 5 31.88 13.28 8.69
C THR A 5 30.54 13.75 9.22
N LYS A 6 29.96 14.81 8.63
CA LYS A 6 28.59 15.25 8.93
C LYS A 6 27.66 14.06 8.66
N ARG A 7 27.17 13.42 9.73
CA ARG A 7 26.04 12.48 9.65
C ARG A 7 24.90 13.22 8.94
N GLN A 8 24.57 12.78 7.73
CA GLN A 8 23.38 13.25 7.03
C GLN A 8 22.18 12.99 7.96
N LYS A 9 21.46 14.05 8.32
CA LYS A 9 20.26 13.99 9.14
C LYS A 9 19.27 13.09 8.38
N GLN A 10 18.90 11.95 8.95
CA GLN A 10 17.88 11.10 8.33
C GLN A 10 16.63 11.96 8.11
N PRO A 11 15.99 11.89 6.93
CA PRO A 11 14.76 12.63 6.67
C PRO A 11 13.73 12.23 7.73
N GLU A 12 13.15 13.23 8.37
CA GLU A 12 12.13 13.05 9.41
C GLU A 12 10.93 12.33 8.79
N GLU A 13 10.54 11.19 9.36
CA GLU A 13 9.37 10.44 8.94
C GLU A 13 8.16 11.02 9.65
N GLU A 14 7.20 11.54 8.88
CA GLU A 14 5.93 12.03 9.41
C GLU A 14 4.86 10.96 9.20
N HIS A 15 4.08 10.70 10.24
CA HIS A 15 2.96 9.78 10.21
C HIS A 15 1.64 10.55 10.32
N THR A 16 0.67 10.22 9.49
CA THR A 16 -0.64 10.86 9.49
C THR A 16 -1.73 9.80 9.34
N HIS A 17 -2.74 9.87 10.20
CA HIS A 17 -3.95 9.07 10.06
C HIS A 17 -4.98 9.89 9.30
N LEU A 18 -5.55 9.34 8.24
CA LEU A 18 -6.60 9.96 7.45
C LEU A 18 -7.90 9.20 7.69
N ALA A 19 -8.99 9.94 7.89
CA ALA A 19 -10.34 9.41 7.83
C ALA A 19 -11.05 10.03 6.63
N ILE A 20 -11.59 9.20 5.74
CA ILE A 20 -12.26 9.64 4.52
C ILE A 20 -13.66 9.06 4.51
N ARG A 21 -14.68 9.91 4.56
CA ARG A 21 -16.07 9.48 4.38
C ARG A 21 -16.28 9.08 2.92
N VAL A 22 -16.73 7.85 2.69
CA VAL A 22 -16.97 7.30 1.36
C VAL A 22 -18.25 7.89 0.78
N GLU A 23 -18.17 8.43 -0.44
CA GLU A 23 -19.30 9.05 -1.13
C GLU A 23 -19.66 8.34 -2.43
N ARG A 24 -18.65 7.82 -3.13
CA ARG A 24 -18.82 7.09 -4.39
C ARG A 24 -17.89 5.90 -4.45
N CYS A 25 -18.36 4.82 -5.05
CA CYS A 25 -17.53 3.69 -5.41
C CYS A 25 -17.76 3.25 -6.86
N GLU A 26 -16.69 2.86 -7.52
CA GLU A 26 -16.71 2.17 -8.82
C GLU A 26 -15.94 0.87 -8.68
N ALA A 27 -16.45 -0.21 -9.24
CA ALA A 27 -15.82 -1.51 -9.16
C ALA A 27 -15.84 -2.22 -10.51
N SER A 28 -14.74 -2.88 -10.85
CA SER A 28 -14.65 -3.82 -11.97
C SER A 28 -13.93 -5.09 -11.55
N VAL A 29 -14.33 -6.21 -12.13
CA VAL A 29 -13.71 -7.52 -11.91
C VAL A 29 -13.49 -8.16 -13.27
N GLU A 30 -12.31 -8.73 -13.47
CA GLU A 30 -11.88 -9.36 -14.71
C GLU A 30 -11.29 -10.74 -14.43
N ALA A 31 -11.57 -11.68 -15.32
CA ALA A 31 -10.91 -12.97 -15.43
C ALA A 31 -10.34 -13.11 -16.85
N ALA A 32 -9.04 -13.34 -16.96
CA ALA A 32 -8.34 -13.41 -18.24
C ALA A 32 -7.27 -14.52 -18.24
N ILE A 33 -6.82 -14.93 -19.41
CA ILE A 33 -5.61 -15.75 -19.56
C ILE A 33 -4.40 -14.80 -19.55
N ASN A 34 -3.32 -15.23 -18.92
CA ASN A 34 -2.06 -14.52 -18.92
C ASN A 34 -1.58 -14.32 -20.37
N TYR A 35 -1.63 -13.06 -20.82
CA TYR A 35 -1.32 -12.71 -22.20
C TYR A 35 0.13 -13.05 -22.60
N ASN A 36 1.03 -13.18 -21.63
CA ASN A 36 2.43 -13.54 -21.88
C ASN A 36 2.57 -14.92 -22.53
N VAL A 37 1.59 -15.81 -22.38
CA VAL A 37 1.55 -17.11 -23.09
C VAL A 37 1.40 -16.94 -24.60
N TYR A 38 0.72 -15.89 -25.05
CA TYR A 38 0.56 -15.58 -26.47
C TYR A 38 1.71 -14.71 -27.02
N THR A 39 2.41 -13.99 -26.14
CA THR A 39 3.55 -13.14 -26.50
C THR A 39 4.77 -13.41 -25.62
N PRO A 40 5.39 -14.61 -25.71
CA PRO A 40 6.53 -14.98 -24.86
C PRO A 40 7.76 -14.07 -25.08
N GLN A 41 7.87 -13.48 -26.26
CA GLN A 41 8.97 -12.58 -26.64
C GLN A 41 8.98 -11.26 -25.84
N THR A 42 7.87 -10.90 -25.19
CA THR A 42 7.74 -9.69 -24.36
C THR A 42 7.60 -10.04 -22.87
N ALA A 43 7.71 -11.32 -22.51
CA ALA A 43 7.45 -11.85 -21.18
C ALA A 43 8.67 -11.78 -20.24
N TRP A 44 9.57 -10.80 -20.44
CA TRP A 44 10.88 -10.68 -19.76
C TRP A 44 10.83 -10.66 -18.23
N ASN A 45 9.70 -10.26 -17.65
CA ASN A 45 9.49 -10.17 -16.21
C ASN A 45 8.51 -11.24 -15.69
N SER A 46 8.27 -12.30 -16.47
CA SER A 46 7.40 -13.40 -16.05
C SER A 46 8.26 -14.48 -15.42
N ASP A 47 7.83 -15.00 -14.28
CA ASP A 47 8.42 -16.19 -13.68
C ASP A 47 7.68 -17.44 -14.18
N ASP A 48 8.35 -18.59 -14.18
CA ASP A 48 7.74 -19.89 -14.49
C ASP A 48 6.60 -20.21 -13.50
N ASP A 49 6.66 -19.63 -12.29
CA ASP A 49 5.63 -19.74 -11.25
C ASP A 49 4.46 -18.75 -11.39
N ASP A 50 4.45 -17.91 -12.43
CA ASP A 50 3.34 -16.97 -12.65
C ASP A 50 2.02 -17.68 -12.99
N PRO A 51 0.87 -17.19 -12.46
CA PRO A 51 -0.41 -17.82 -12.73
C PRO A 51 -0.83 -17.69 -14.21
N LEU A 52 -1.28 -18.80 -14.80
CA LEU A 52 -1.86 -18.84 -16.15
C LEU A 52 -3.19 -18.07 -16.23
N TYR A 53 -4.05 -18.20 -15.22
CA TYR A 53 -5.31 -17.46 -15.13
C TYR A 53 -5.11 -16.24 -14.25
N ARG A 54 -5.51 -15.07 -14.77
CA ARG A 54 -5.41 -13.77 -14.10
C ARG A 54 -6.79 -13.35 -13.63
N PHE A 55 -6.87 -13.01 -12.35
CA PHE A 55 -8.07 -12.44 -11.73
C PHE A 55 -7.71 -11.09 -11.15
N THR A 56 -8.39 -10.04 -11.61
CA THR A 56 -8.12 -8.66 -11.22
C THR A 56 -9.42 -8.04 -10.74
N SER A 57 -9.41 -7.50 -9.52
CA SER A 57 -10.47 -6.64 -9.00
C SER A 57 -9.93 -5.23 -8.88
N ARG A 58 -10.62 -4.26 -9.46
CA ARG A 58 -10.33 -2.84 -9.27
C ARG A 58 -11.49 -2.20 -8.54
N LEU A 59 -11.21 -1.59 -7.40
CA LEU A 59 -12.18 -0.82 -6.62
C LEU A 59 -11.66 0.60 -6.48
N THR A 60 -12.37 1.56 -7.04
CA THR A 60 -12.09 2.99 -6.87
C THR A 60 -13.10 3.57 -5.90
N VAL A 61 -12.61 4.09 -4.78
CA VAL A 61 -13.40 4.76 -3.75
C VAL A 61 -13.11 6.25 -3.80
N ALA A 62 -14.14 7.07 -3.87
CA ALA A 62 -14.03 8.52 -3.78
C ALA A 62 -14.79 9.04 -2.57
N GLY A 63 -14.23 10.05 -1.92
CA GLY A 63 -14.79 10.60 -0.70
C GLY A 63 -14.09 11.86 -0.22
N THR A 64 -14.56 12.37 0.90
CA THR A 64 -14.05 13.59 1.52
C THR A 64 -13.43 13.27 2.86
N SER A 65 -12.24 13.84 3.11
CA SER A 65 -11.54 13.67 4.37
C SER A 65 -12.27 14.38 5.51
N THR A 66 -12.48 13.65 6.60
CA THR A 66 -13.02 14.14 7.89
C THR A 66 -11.90 14.39 8.89
N TYR A 67 -10.75 13.73 8.75
CA TYR A 67 -9.57 13.88 9.62
C TYR A 67 -8.27 13.64 8.82
N PRO A 68 -7.16 14.33 9.14
CA PRO A 68 -6.99 15.35 10.18
C PRO A 68 -7.65 16.67 9.83
N GLU A 69 -7.84 17.56 10.82
CA GLU A 69 -8.47 18.88 10.64
C GLU A 69 -7.83 19.69 9.50
N GLU A 70 -6.50 19.62 9.37
CA GLU A 70 -5.73 20.30 8.31
C GLU A 70 -6.10 19.85 6.89
N ARG A 71 -6.63 18.62 6.76
CA ARG A 71 -7.07 18.04 5.48
C ARG A 71 -8.58 17.80 5.44
N ALA A 72 -9.33 18.28 6.42
CA ALA A 72 -10.78 18.14 6.42
C ALA A 72 -11.37 18.89 5.22
N GLY A 73 -12.25 18.24 4.47
CA GLY A 73 -12.83 18.79 3.23
C GLY A 73 -12.03 18.51 1.96
N ASP A 74 -10.78 18.05 2.04
CA ASP A 74 -10.05 17.58 0.85
C ASP A 74 -10.73 16.34 0.27
N THR A 75 -10.76 16.25 -1.06
CA THR A 75 -11.30 15.10 -1.79
C THR A 75 -10.22 14.07 -2.06
N TYR A 76 -10.57 12.80 -1.97
CA TYR A 76 -9.66 11.68 -2.20
C TYR A 76 -10.27 10.73 -3.20
N GLU A 77 -9.45 10.24 -4.12
CA GLU A 77 -9.76 9.12 -5.01
C GLU A 77 -8.74 8.01 -4.78
N VAL A 78 -9.19 6.90 -4.24
CA VAL A 78 -8.36 5.76 -3.85
C VAL A 78 -8.68 4.59 -4.75
N THR A 79 -7.73 4.18 -5.58
CA THR A 79 -7.83 2.98 -6.42
C THR A 79 -7.13 1.80 -5.75
N ILE A 80 -7.90 0.76 -5.47
CA ILE A 80 -7.48 -0.47 -4.82
C ILE A 80 -7.46 -1.57 -5.86
N TYR A 81 -6.28 -2.14 -6.10
CA TYR A 81 -6.08 -3.30 -6.94
C TYR A 81 -6.03 -4.55 -6.06
N GLY A 82 -7.03 -5.41 -6.22
CA GLY A 82 -7.05 -6.77 -5.72
C GLY A 82 -6.68 -7.73 -6.84
N ASP A 83 -5.40 -7.91 -7.09
CA ASP A 83 -4.91 -8.91 -8.03
C ASP A 83 -3.96 -9.89 -7.34
N ASN A 84 -3.74 -11.02 -7.98
CA ASN A 84 -2.78 -12.03 -7.56
C ASN A 84 -1.46 -11.92 -8.34
N LEU A 85 -1.17 -10.76 -8.93
CA LEU A 85 -0.11 -10.60 -9.92
C LEU A 85 1.19 -10.13 -9.23
N GLY A 86 2.26 -10.89 -9.46
CA GLY A 86 3.58 -10.66 -8.90
C GLY A 86 3.90 -11.64 -7.78
N SER A 87 4.92 -12.47 -8.01
CA SER A 87 5.51 -13.38 -7.02
C SER A 87 5.94 -12.69 -5.72
N ASP A 88 6.23 -11.39 -5.78
CA ASP A 88 7.14 -10.78 -4.79
C ASP A 88 6.51 -9.87 -3.74
N ASP A 89 5.23 -9.46 -3.80
CA ASP A 89 4.73 -8.41 -2.88
C ASP A 89 3.56 -8.83 -1.98
N ILE A 90 2.47 -9.40 -2.52
CA ILE A 90 1.32 -9.82 -1.67
C ILE A 90 1.62 -11.12 -0.92
N ARG A 91 2.47 -11.99 -1.49
CA ARG A 91 2.91 -13.24 -0.86
C ARG A 91 4.21 -13.10 -0.08
N ALA A 92 4.80 -11.89 -0.07
CA ALA A 92 6.04 -11.62 0.62
C ALA A 92 5.93 -11.99 2.09
N THR A 93 6.95 -12.68 2.59
CA THR A 93 7.08 -13.05 3.99
C THR A 93 8.10 -12.14 4.67
N LEU A 94 8.13 -12.17 6.01
CA LEU A 94 9.16 -11.46 6.77
C LEU A 94 10.59 -11.89 6.39
N LYS A 95 10.77 -13.13 5.91
CA LYS A 95 12.07 -13.64 5.46
C LYS A 95 12.56 -12.93 4.20
N ASP A 96 11.64 -12.56 3.31
CA ASP A 96 11.96 -11.94 2.02
C ASP A 96 12.46 -10.50 2.21
N VAL A 97 12.00 -9.85 3.28
CA VAL A 97 12.44 -8.50 3.69
C VAL A 97 13.50 -8.54 4.79
N GLN A 98 14.08 -9.71 5.11
CA GLN A 98 15.19 -9.78 6.05
C GLN A 98 16.47 -9.23 5.39
N ALA A 99 17.11 -8.27 6.04
CA ALA A 99 18.35 -7.67 5.59
C ALA A 99 19.41 -8.75 5.37
N ARG A 100 20.12 -8.68 4.25
CA ARG A 100 21.20 -9.62 3.92
C ARG A 100 22.56 -8.91 3.94
N ASP A 101 23.62 -9.66 4.20
CA ASP A 101 24.99 -9.17 4.05
C ASP A 101 25.48 -9.25 2.60
N GLU A 102 26.74 -8.85 2.36
CA GLU A 102 27.37 -8.84 1.04
C GLU A 102 27.45 -10.23 0.40
N HIS A 103 27.31 -11.30 1.19
CA HIS A 103 27.32 -12.69 0.74
C HIS A 103 25.90 -13.28 0.65
N GLY A 104 24.86 -12.47 0.83
CA GLY A 104 23.47 -12.90 0.77
C GLY A 104 22.96 -13.64 2.02
N SER A 105 23.72 -13.65 3.12
CA SER A 105 23.31 -14.31 4.36
C SER A 105 22.40 -13.40 5.22
N PRO A 106 21.38 -13.95 5.92
CA PRO A 106 20.47 -13.13 6.71
C PRO A 106 21.15 -12.47 7.91
N LYS A 107 20.87 -11.18 8.13
CA LYS A 107 21.41 -10.39 9.25
C LYS A 107 20.55 -10.53 10.50
N TYR A 108 21.24 -10.56 11.64
CA TYR A 108 20.66 -10.58 12.97
C TYR A 108 21.37 -9.57 13.86
N ARG A 109 20.64 -8.98 14.80
CA ARG A 109 21.20 -8.26 15.94
C ARG A 109 21.13 -9.12 17.20
N GLN A 110 22.15 -9.04 18.03
CA GLN A 110 22.13 -9.67 19.34
C GLN A 110 21.43 -8.74 20.34
N TYR A 111 20.44 -9.28 21.06
CA TYR A 111 19.74 -8.55 22.12
C TYR A 111 19.39 -9.50 23.26
N ARG A 112 19.93 -9.24 24.46
CA ARG A 112 19.72 -10.05 25.67
C ARG A 112 19.93 -11.56 25.43
N GLY A 113 21.03 -11.92 24.76
CA GLY A 113 21.38 -13.31 24.46
C GLY A 113 20.54 -13.98 23.37
N ARG A 114 19.66 -13.23 22.69
CA ARG A 114 18.85 -13.73 21.56
C ARG A 114 19.26 -13.06 20.26
N GLN A 115 19.21 -13.83 19.17
CA GLN A 115 19.33 -13.30 17.82
C GLN A 115 17.96 -12.80 17.34
N ILE A 116 17.89 -11.52 16.98
CA ILE A 116 16.69 -10.88 16.42
C ILE A 116 16.98 -10.55 14.95
N PRO A 117 16.17 -11.02 13.98
CA PRO A 117 16.31 -10.65 12.58
C PRO A 117 16.30 -9.13 12.39
N ILE A 118 17.11 -8.64 11.45
CA ILE A 118 17.06 -7.26 10.99
C ILE A 118 16.25 -7.25 9.69
N TYR A 119 15.20 -6.45 9.60
CA TYR A 119 14.35 -6.33 8.42
C TYR A 119 14.57 -5.00 7.72
N ASP A 120 14.51 -5.02 6.40
CA ASP A 120 14.44 -3.87 5.50
C ASP A 120 12.99 -3.75 4.99
N PRO A 121 12.10 -3.07 5.73
CA PRO A 121 10.68 -3.09 5.44
C PRO A 121 10.36 -2.38 4.11
N PRO A 122 9.31 -2.84 3.39
CA PRO A 122 8.84 -2.14 2.21
C PRO A 122 8.38 -0.72 2.59
N PRO A 123 8.40 0.23 1.65
CA PRO A 123 8.07 1.61 1.96
C PRO A 123 6.58 1.79 2.28
N GLY A 124 5.69 0.95 1.76
CA GLY A 124 4.26 0.90 2.05
C GLY A 124 3.52 0.00 1.05
N ILE A 125 2.22 -0.20 1.24
CA ILE A 125 1.33 -0.98 0.35
C ILE A 125 0.82 -0.19 -0.87
N GLY A 126 1.22 1.08 -0.96
CA GLY A 126 0.81 1.97 -2.05
C GLY A 126 1.28 3.40 -1.85
N LEU A 127 0.93 4.25 -2.79
CA LEU A 127 1.31 5.66 -2.85
C LEU A 127 0.09 6.56 -2.71
N ILE A 128 0.31 7.76 -2.17
CA ILE A 128 -0.68 8.83 -2.10
C ILE A 128 -0.07 10.14 -2.55
N ASP A 129 -0.72 10.81 -3.51
CA ASP A 129 -0.21 12.01 -4.15
C ASP A 129 -1.24 13.14 -4.11
N LYS A 130 -0.77 14.36 -3.89
CA LYS A 130 -1.59 15.58 -3.98
C LYS A 130 -1.67 16.02 -5.44
N ILE A 131 -2.88 16.28 -5.94
CA ILE A 131 -3.05 16.97 -7.21
C ILE A 131 -2.67 18.44 -7.00
N ARG A 132 -1.68 18.90 -7.77
CA ARG A 132 -1.14 20.26 -7.61
C ARG A 132 -2.20 21.31 -7.95
N GLY A 133 -2.46 22.20 -7.00
CA GLY A 133 -3.37 23.33 -7.18
C GLY A 133 -4.84 23.02 -6.87
N GLU A 134 -5.16 21.79 -6.47
CA GLU A 134 -6.53 21.38 -6.15
C GLU A 134 -6.61 20.84 -4.72
N PRO A 135 -7.75 20.95 -4.01
CA PRO A 135 -8.00 20.26 -2.75
C PRO A 135 -8.30 18.76 -3.00
N ARG A 136 -7.45 18.09 -3.79
CA ARG A 136 -7.65 16.71 -4.24
C ARG A 136 -6.40 15.86 -4.11
N TRP A 137 -6.60 14.60 -3.76
CA TRP A 137 -5.57 13.59 -3.61
C TRP A 137 -5.95 12.32 -4.36
N THR A 138 -4.95 11.59 -4.80
CA THR A 138 -5.08 10.29 -5.46
C THR A 138 -4.22 9.27 -4.76
N ALA A 139 -4.73 8.07 -4.53
CA ALA A 139 -3.96 6.96 -3.99
C ALA A 139 -4.13 5.70 -4.84
N TRP A 140 -3.06 4.91 -4.92
CA TRP A 140 -3.06 3.61 -5.59
C TRP A 140 -2.47 2.58 -4.65
N LEU A 141 -3.25 1.55 -4.36
CA LEU A 141 -2.94 0.51 -3.39
C LEU A 141 -3.03 -0.85 -4.04
N ARG A 142 -2.13 -1.76 -3.67
CA ARG A 142 -2.26 -3.19 -3.98
C ARG A 142 -2.59 -3.94 -2.70
N VAL A 143 -3.61 -4.77 -2.76
CA VAL A 143 -4.07 -5.57 -1.62
C VAL A 143 -4.41 -6.98 -2.07
N SER A 144 -4.53 -7.91 -1.12
CA SER A 144 -5.06 -9.24 -1.42
C SER A 144 -6.47 -9.13 -2.03
N PRO A 145 -6.82 -9.95 -3.04
CA PRO A 145 -8.18 -9.96 -3.59
C PRO A 145 -9.28 -10.20 -2.54
N ARG A 146 -8.96 -10.88 -1.44
CA ARG A 146 -9.89 -11.06 -0.32
C ARG A 146 -10.32 -9.74 0.30
N VAL A 147 -9.38 -8.81 0.49
CA VAL A 147 -9.67 -7.47 1.02
C VAL A 147 -10.63 -6.73 0.10
N THR A 148 -10.39 -6.79 -1.21
CA THR A 148 -11.28 -6.15 -2.19
C THR A 148 -12.68 -6.79 -2.19
N SER A 149 -12.76 -8.13 -2.09
CA SER A 149 -14.05 -8.82 -2.01
C SER A 149 -14.83 -8.45 -0.75
N ASP A 150 -14.16 -8.40 0.41
CA ASP A 150 -14.79 -8.02 1.67
C ASP A 150 -15.22 -6.54 1.65
N ALA A 151 -14.42 -5.66 1.05
CA ALA A 151 -14.76 -4.26 0.86
C ALA A 151 -16.01 -4.08 -0.03
N LEU A 152 -16.11 -4.84 -1.13
CA LEU A 152 -17.29 -4.84 -1.98
C LEU A 152 -18.56 -5.31 -1.24
N ALA A 153 -18.42 -6.27 -0.33
CA ALA A 153 -19.53 -6.71 0.51
C ALA A 153 -19.98 -5.61 1.50
N LEU A 154 -19.02 -4.92 2.13
CA LEU A 154 -19.33 -3.79 3.02
C LEU A 154 -20.02 -2.63 2.29
N LEU A 155 -19.57 -2.29 1.08
CA LEU A 155 -20.15 -1.22 0.25
C LEU A 155 -21.64 -1.45 -0.06
N ARG A 156 -22.12 -2.70 -0.02
CA ARG A 156 -23.53 -3.03 -0.26
C ARG A 156 -24.44 -2.93 0.96
N ASN A 157 -23.90 -2.65 2.15
CA ASN A 157 -24.65 -2.67 3.41
C ASN A 157 -25.54 -1.42 3.65
N GLY A 158 -25.52 -0.44 2.74
CA GLY A 158 -26.36 0.77 2.83
C GLY A 158 -26.03 1.71 3.99
N ARG A 159 -24.98 1.41 4.77
CA ARG A 159 -24.44 2.27 5.84
C ARG A 159 -23.45 3.26 5.28
N SER A 160 -23.26 4.37 5.99
CA SER A 160 -22.10 5.23 5.79
C SER A 160 -20.83 4.43 6.05
N LEU A 161 -19.84 4.60 5.18
CA LEU A 161 -18.54 3.94 5.28
C LEU A 161 -17.45 4.98 5.32
N PHE A 162 -16.35 4.62 5.98
CA PHE A 162 -15.18 5.43 6.15
C PHE A 162 -13.95 4.63 5.77
N LEU A 163 -13.06 5.25 5.01
CA LEU A 163 -11.76 4.70 4.69
C LEU A 163 -10.74 5.31 5.64
N ALA A 164 -10.10 4.47 6.45
CA ALA A 164 -8.96 4.88 7.27
C ALA A 164 -7.67 4.58 6.51
N ILE A 165 -6.79 5.58 6.38
CA ILE A 165 -5.47 5.42 5.77
C ILE A 165 -4.41 5.85 6.77
N HIS A 166 -3.43 4.98 6.99
CA HIS A 166 -2.20 5.37 7.69
C HIS A 166 -1.15 5.78 6.65
N GLU A 167 -0.90 7.08 6.55
CA GLU A 167 0.12 7.68 5.69
C GLU A 167 1.46 7.77 6.43
N ARG A 168 2.54 7.40 5.75
CA ARG A 168 3.92 7.70 6.14
C ARG A 168 4.58 8.53 5.05
N LYS A 169 5.01 9.73 5.41
CA LYS A 169 5.76 10.62 4.52
C LYS A 169 7.25 10.50 4.82
N ARG A 170 8.03 10.26 3.76
CA ARG A 170 9.49 10.26 3.82
C ARG A 170 10.03 11.14 2.70
N GLY A 171 10.58 12.30 3.06
CA GLY A 171 10.98 13.32 2.09
C GLY A 171 9.77 13.90 1.35
N ARG A 172 9.74 13.74 0.02
CA ARG A 172 8.62 14.23 -0.83
C ARG A 172 7.55 13.18 -1.10
N THR A 173 7.85 11.90 -0.86
CA THR A 173 6.96 10.78 -1.16
C THR A 173 6.12 10.41 0.05
N ARG A 174 4.86 10.06 -0.20
CA ARG A 174 3.93 9.59 0.83
C ARG A 174 3.48 8.19 0.48
N TRP A 175 3.63 7.31 1.46
CA TRP A 175 3.35 5.90 1.35
C TRP A 175 2.17 5.56 2.24
N VAL A 176 1.28 4.71 1.75
CA VAL A 176 0.23 4.13 2.58
C VAL A 176 0.79 2.92 3.30
N GLN A 177 0.75 2.91 4.62
CA GLN A 177 1.17 1.79 5.48
C GLN A 177 0.04 0.79 5.68
N SER A 178 -1.18 1.28 5.84
CA SER A 178 -2.37 0.46 6.01
C SER A 178 -3.59 1.19 5.48
N VAL A 179 -4.59 0.41 5.07
CA VAL A 179 -5.91 0.88 4.68
C VAL A 179 -6.97 -0.02 5.32
N SER A 180 -8.05 0.58 5.82
CA SER A 180 -9.22 -0.16 6.31
C SER A 180 -10.50 0.53 5.85
N LEU A 181 -11.53 -0.28 5.57
CA LEU A 181 -12.88 0.20 5.30
C LEU A 181 -13.75 -0.15 6.52
N GLN A 182 -14.33 0.86 7.14
CA GLN A 182 -15.02 0.77 8.43
C GLN A 182 -16.41 1.41 8.33
N THR A 183 -17.31 1.02 9.25
CA THR A 183 -18.66 1.60 9.38
C THR A 183 -18.74 2.71 10.42
N THR A 184 -17.67 2.89 11.19
CA THR A 184 -17.51 3.93 12.22
C THR A 184 -16.48 4.93 11.71
N ASP A 185 -16.64 6.21 12.04
CA ASP A 185 -15.65 7.23 11.65
C ASP A 185 -14.34 6.98 12.43
N PRO A 186 -13.19 6.76 11.76
CA PRO A 186 -11.91 6.58 12.42
C PRO A 186 -11.48 7.79 13.27
N ALA A 187 -12.08 8.96 13.09
CA ALA A 187 -11.84 10.13 13.92
C ALA A 187 -12.49 10.04 15.31
N GLU A 188 -13.43 9.11 15.52
CA GLU A 188 -14.14 8.89 16.80
C GLU A 188 -13.55 7.73 17.63
N GLU A 189 -12.59 6.97 17.08
CA GLU A 189 -11.87 5.88 17.76
C GLU A 189 -10.68 6.39 18.60
#